data_AF-A0A2N0P038-F1
#
_entry.id   AF-A0A2N0P038-F1
#
_cell.length_a   1.000
_cell.length_b   1.000
_cell.length_c   1.000
_cell.angle_alpha   90.00
_cell.angle_beta   90.00
_cell.angle_gamma   90.00
#
_symmetry.space_group_name_H-M   'P 1'
#
loop_
_entity.id
_entity.type
_entity.pdbx_description
1 polymer ?
#
loop_
_entity_poly.entity_id
_entity_poly.type
_entity_poly.pdbx_seq_one_letter_code
_entity_poly.pdbx_strand_id
1 'polypeptide(L)' 'CCAHRVMSLEPDFLAQKGAIAEIIKKASYKCIFYSKFYCELNFIERYWGCKEACKRKL' A
#
# COMPACT_ATOMS: atom_id res chain seq x y z
N CYS A 1 -7.44 16.21 -17.39
CA CYS A 1 -8.04 17.54 -17.10
C CYS A 1 -7.17 18.27 -16.09
N CYS A 2 -6.83 19.54 -16.33
CA CYS A 2 -5.81 20.29 -15.59
C CYS A 2 -6.19 20.56 -14.13
N ALA A 3 -7.49 20.74 -13.85
CA ALA A 3 -8.01 21.03 -12.52
C ALA A 3 -7.74 19.91 -11.50
N HIS A 4 -7.81 18.64 -11.92
CA HIS A 4 -7.53 17.51 -11.03
C HIS A 4 -6.08 17.49 -10.56
N ARG A 5 -5.14 17.83 -11.46
CA ARG A 5 -3.72 17.93 -11.10
C ARG A 5 -3.47 19.09 -10.13
N VAL A 6 -4.11 20.25 -10.36
CA VAL A 6 -3.99 21.41 -9.47
C VAL A 6 -4.53 21.11 -8.08
N MET A 7 -5.72 20.51 -7.96
CA MET A 7 -6.27 20.11 -6.66
C MET A 7 -5.39 19.05 -5.97
N SER A 8 -4.83 18.08 -6.70
CA SER A 8 -3.95 17.07 -6.09
C SER A 8 -2.63 17.64 -5.55
N LEU A 9 -2.25 18.84 -5.98
CA LEU A 9 -1.03 19.53 -5.54
C LEU A 9 -1.29 20.54 -4.42
N GLU A 10 -2.54 20.72 -4.00
CA GLU A 10 -2.87 21.60 -2.88
C GLU A 10 -2.23 21.05 -1.59
N PRO A 11 -1.63 21.90 -0.76
CA PRO A 11 -0.89 21.46 0.43
C PRO A 11 -1.75 20.68 1.42
N ASP A 12 -3.05 20.99 1.51
CA ASP A 12 -3.97 20.28 2.39
C ASP A 12 -4.15 18.81 1.99
N PHE A 13 -4.25 18.52 0.69
CA PHE A 13 -4.35 17.14 0.21
C PHE A 13 -3.03 16.36 0.37
N LEU A 14 -1.89 17.03 0.24
CA LEU A 14 -0.58 16.41 0.48
C LEU A 14 -0.34 16.16 1.98
N ALA A 15 -0.85 17.04 2.85
CA ALA A 15 -0.76 16.90 4.30
C ALA A 15 -1.77 15.89 4.87
N GLN A 16 -2.88 15.64 4.17
CA GLN A 16 -3.92 14.73 4.61
C GLN A 16 -3.40 13.29 4.68
N LYS A 17 -3.34 12.76 5.91
CA LYS A 17 -3.00 11.35 6.14
C LYS A 17 -4.22 10.48 5.82
N GLY A 18 -3.98 9.36 5.13
CA GLY A 18 -5.04 8.39 4.85
C GLY A 18 -5.66 7.84 6.14
N ALA A 19 -6.99 7.70 6.17
CA ALA A 19 -7.74 7.26 7.36
C ALA A 19 -7.19 5.97 7.99
N ILE A 20 -6.77 5.01 7.15
CA ILE A 20 -6.17 3.74 7.59
C ILE A 20 -4.85 3.98 8.33
N ALA A 21 -4.00 4.87 7.82
CA ALA A 21 -2.72 5.21 8.45
C ALA A 21 -2.93 5.89 9.81
N GLU A 22 -3.99 6.68 9.97
CA GLU A 22 -4.35 7.29 11.25
C GLU A 22 -4.83 6.25 12.28
N ILE A 23 -5.71 5.32 11.87
CA ILE A 23 -6.19 4.24 12.74
C ILE A 23 -5.02 3.37 13.22
N ILE A 24 -4.12 2.99 12.30
CA ILE A 24 -2.96 2.16 12.62
C ILE A 24 -1.99 2.89 13.57
N LYS A 25 -1.77 4.20 13.36
CA LYS A 25 -0.95 5.02 14.26
C LYS A 25 -1.59 5.16 15.65
N LYS A 26 -2.91 5.34 15.74
CA LYS A 26 -3.64 5.36 17.01
C LYS A 26 -3.47 4.04 17.77
N ALA A 27 -3.40 2.93 17.05
CA ALA A 27 -3.15 1.61 17.61
C ALA A 27 -1.66 1.31 17.90
N SER A 28 -0.75 2.30 17.75
CA SER A 28 0.70 2.16 17.97
C SER A 28 1.42 1.15 17.06
N TYR A 29 0.84 0.83 15.90
CA TYR A 29 1.45 -0.04 14.91
C TYR A 29 2.11 0.76 13.78
N LYS A 30 3.04 0.11 13.06
CA LYS A 30 3.68 0.68 11.87
C LYS A 30 2.87 0.28 10.63
N CYS A 31 2.43 1.28 9.86
CA CYS A 31 1.81 1.07 8.56
C CYS A 31 2.90 1.08 7.48
N ILE A 32 3.11 -0.05 6.78
CA ILE A 32 4.07 -0.18 5.68
C ILE A 32 3.28 -0.30 4.38
N PHE A 33 3.53 0.62 3.44
CA PHE A 33 2.93 0.59 2.11
C PHE A 33 3.92 0.00 1.11
N TYR A 34 3.52 -1.09 0.46
CA TYR A 34 4.27 -1.69 -0.64
C TYR A 34 3.86 -1.07 -1.98
N SER A 35 4.80 -0.95 -2.91
CA SER A 35 4.48 -0.50 -4.27
C SER A 35 3.66 -1.56 -5.00
N LYS A 36 2.57 -1.13 -5.64
CA LYS A 36 1.66 -2.01 -6.38
C LYS A 36 2.35 -2.75 -7.54
N PHE A 37 3.35 -2.13 -8.16
CA PHE A 37 3.96 -2.63 -9.40
C PHE A 37 5.15 -3.55 -9.18
N TYR A 38 5.64 -3.68 -7.94
CA TYR A 38 6.77 -4.52 -7.60
C TYR A 38 6.32 -5.62 -6.62
N CYS A 39 5.54 -6.58 -7.13
CA CYS A 39 5.03 -7.71 -6.34
C CYS A 39 6.15 -8.55 -5.70
N GLU A 40 7.32 -8.63 -6.33
CA GLU A 40 8.55 -9.23 -5.81
C GLU A 40 8.97 -8.67 -4.44
N LEU A 41 8.70 -7.38 -4.19
CA LEU A 41 9.06 -6.67 -2.96
C LEU A 41 7.96 -6.76 -1.90
N ASN A 42 6.75 -7.20 -2.27
CA ASN A 42 5.66 -7.40 -1.32
C ASN A 42 5.78 -8.79 -0.70
N PHE A 43 6.15 -8.84 0.59
CA PHE A 43 6.29 -10.10 1.33
C PHE A 43 5.02 -10.95 1.30
N ILE A 44 3.84 -10.32 1.30
CA ILE A 44 2.54 -11.01 1.30
C ILE A 44 2.34 -11.76 -0.03
N GLU A 45 2.61 -11.10 -1.16
CA GLU A 45 2.51 -11.69 -2.49
C GLU A 45 3.53 -12.83 -2.67
N ARG A 46 4.76 -12.62 -2.19
CA ARG A 46 5.80 -13.65 -2.24
C ARG A 46 5.40 -14.91 -1.47
N TYR A 47 4.83 -14.75 -0.28
CA TYR A 47 4.35 -15.89 0.51
C TYR A 47 3.19 -16.61 -0.19
N TRP A 48 2.25 -15.88 -0.77
CA TRP A 48 1.13 -16.44 -1.52
C TRP A 48 1.60 -17.22 -2.77
N GLY A 49 2.53 -16.64 -3.54
CA GLY A 49 3.11 -17.29 -4.71
C GLY A 49 3.82 -18.60 -4.35
N CYS A 50 4.57 -18.64 -3.24
CA CYS A 50 5.18 -19.87 -2.74
C CYS A 50 4.15 -20.94 -2.38
N LYS A 51 3.04 -20.56 -1.73
CA LYS A 51 1.95 -21.48 -1.40
C LYS A 51 1.34 -22.10 -2.67
N GLU A 52 1.04 -21.29 -3.67
CA GLU A 52 0.48 -21.78 -4.94
C GLU A 52 1.48 -22.65 -5.72
N ALA A 53 2.78 -22.32 -5.69
CA ALA A 53 3.82 -23.17 -6.27
C ALA A 53 3.94 -24.52 -5.55
N CYS A 54 3.76 -24.55 -4.22
CA CYS A 54 3.80 -25.78 -3.43
C CYS A 54 2.58 -26.67 -3.74
N LYS A 55 1.38 -26.07 -3.89
CA LYS A 55 0.17 -26.80 -4.31
C LYS A 55 0.29 -27.46 -5.68
N ARG A 56 1.03 -26.87 -6.62
CA ARG A 56 1.25 -27.42 -7.97
C ARG A 56 2.21 -28.61 -8.01
N LYS A 57 2.94 -28.86 -6.92
CA LYS A 57 3.90 -29.97 -6.78
C LYS A 57 3.32 -31.16 -6.02
N LEU A 58 2.07 -31.05 -5.57
CA LEU A 58 1.23 -32.13 -5.03
C LEU A 58 0.28 -32.60 -6.13
#